data_AF-A0A8J6AIF3-F1
#
_entry.id   AF-A0A8J6AIF3-F1
#
_cell.length_a   1.000
_cell.length_b   1.000
_cell.length_c   1.000
_cell.angle_alpha   90.00
_cell.angle_beta   90.00
_cell.angle_gamma   90.00
#
_symmetry.space_group_name_H-M   'P 1'
#
loop_
_entity.id
_entity.type
_entity.pdbx_description
1 polymer ?
#
loop_
_entity_poly.entity_id
_entity_poly.type
_entity_poly.pdbx_seq_one_letter_code
_entity_poly.pdbx_strand_id
1 'polypeptide(L)'
;MSFSNSEDIPQEPEPKPSSSKKKKKKRKWPQREASIQALTRAGHGALLAGRNHEAVTSFQKAFLLATEDPQTRDTPVLRACAFNLGAAYVETGDPARGLELLLRVQPEEKAQGGSHGDQCFNVALAYQALGDLPQALAWYRRALGHYQPLGDQGQAQAKMGACYQALGQPELAAHCLKEASQAYAQAGQPRAAALALGAVAGCMLKSRQHEVHEVVQVLEESRRLAERSTQQGLLGHLYNDLGLGYSQLQLFPLAVEAFRQALPLCGGPGEEATVLRNLGMAHNALGNYQEARKFHQKAADLHGSVGQRWEQGRSFGSLAFALSQLGDHRAARDNFLHALQAAQDAGDTKGQWQACEGLGAAAASLGQHHQALQHYKEALARCQKEPDSVRERLVAKLVDAIRIHLAQGGLSPTHTLVR
;
A
#
# COMPACT_ATOMS: atom_id res chain seq x y z
N MET A 1 -32.47 -0.04 -103.30
CA MET A 1 -32.58 -1.51 -103.28
C MET A 1 -31.16 -2.02 -103.03
N SER A 2 -30.75 -2.68 -101.95
CA SER A 2 -31.45 -3.45 -100.92
C SER A 2 -30.48 -3.70 -99.74
N PHE A 3 -31.02 -3.78 -98.52
CA PHE A 3 -30.76 -4.69 -97.38
C PHE A 3 -29.59 -5.72 -97.50
N SER A 4 -28.82 -6.15 -96.49
CA SER A 4 -29.09 -6.37 -95.05
C SER A 4 -27.86 -6.82 -94.25
N ASN A 5 -27.86 -6.49 -92.94
CA ASN A 5 -27.46 -7.24 -91.73
C ASN A 5 -26.02 -7.73 -91.48
N SER A 6 -25.42 -7.18 -90.42
CA SER A 6 -24.64 -7.91 -89.41
C SER A 6 -25.20 -7.54 -88.02
N GLU A 7 -25.61 -8.55 -87.27
CA GLU A 7 -26.35 -8.48 -85.99
C GLU A 7 -25.48 -7.96 -84.84
N ASP A 8 -25.97 -6.94 -84.13
CA ASP A 8 -25.48 -6.49 -82.82
C ASP A 8 -26.13 -7.33 -81.71
N ILE A 9 -25.31 -7.98 -80.90
CA ILE A 9 -25.72 -8.69 -79.68
C ILE A 9 -25.86 -7.66 -78.56
N PRO A 10 -27.01 -7.55 -77.86
CA PRO A 10 -27.12 -6.66 -76.70
C PRO A 10 -26.30 -7.23 -75.52
N GLN A 11 -25.25 -6.52 -75.08
CA GLN A 11 -24.65 -6.75 -73.76
C GLN A 11 -25.65 -6.34 -72.67
N GLU A 12 -26.02 -7.29 -71.80
CA GLU A 12 -26.82 -7.02 -70.60
C GLU A 12 -26.12 -6.01 -69.68
N PRO A 13 -26.84 -5.06 -69.07
CA PRO A 13 -26.25 -4.15 -68.10
C PRO A 13 -25.87 -4.91 -66.83
N GLU A 14 -24.61 -4.77 -66.40
CA GLU A 14 -24.14 -5.32 -65.12
C GLU A 14 -25.08 -4.96 -63.96
N PRO A 15 -25.41 -5.91 -63.06
CA PRO A 15 -26.36 -5.66 -61.99
C PRO A 15 -25.76 -4.69 -60.97
N LYS A 16 -26.33 -3.48 -60.90
CA LYS A 16 -26.08 -2.53 -59.80
C LYS A 16 -26.29 -3.24 -58.45
N PRO A 17 -25.39 -3.09 -57.47
CA PRO A 17 -25.50 -3.80 -56.20
C PRO A 17 -26.83 -3.47 -55.52
N SER A 18 -27.63 -4.50 -55.28
CA SER A 18 -29.02 -4.39 -54.85
C SER A 18 -29.17 -3.55 -53.56
N SER A 19 -30.14 -2.63 -53.57
CA SER A 19 -30.55 -1.80 -52.41
C SER A 19 -30.97 -2.64 -51.20
N SER A 20 -31.29 -3.92 -51.39
CA SER A 20 -31.66 -4.89 -50.35
C SER A 20 -30.49 -5.35 -49.47
N LYS A 21 -29.26 -5.46 -50.01
CA LYS A 21 -28.06 -5.79 -49.21
C LYS A 21 -27.64 -4.61 -48.32
N LYS A 22 -27.74 -3.37 -48.83
CA LYS A 22 -27.51 -2.14 -48.03
C LYS A 22 -28.57 -1.95 -46.94
N LYS A 23 -29.86 -2.23 -47.23
CA LYS A 23 -30.95 -2.20 -46.22
C LYS A 23 -30.81 -3.28 -45.14
N LYS A 24 -30.41 -4.52 -45.48
CA LYS A 24 -30.13 -5.58 -44.49
C LYS A 24 -28.89 -5.28 -43.62
N LYS A 25 -27.82 -4.69 -44.20
CA LYS A 25 -26.65 -4.23 -43.43
C LYS A 25 -26.99 -3.09 -42.46
N LYS A 26 -27.74 -2.07 -42.90
CA LYS A 26 -28.23 -0.98 -42.03
C LYS A 26 -29.10 -1.44 -40.85
N ARG A 27 -29.82 -2.57 -40.97
CA ARG A 27 -30.66 -3.14 -39.89
C ARG A 27 -29.88 -3.95 -38.86
N LYS A 28 -28.74 -4.54 -39.23
CA LYS A 28 -27.90 -5.36 -38.35
C LYS A 28 -27.00 -4.53 -37.43
N TRP A 29 -26.61 -3.32 -37.85
CA TRP A 29 -25.73 -2.45 -37.05
C TRP A 29 -26.38 -1.96 -35.74
N PRO A 30 -27.64 -1.46 -35.72
CA PRO A 30 -28.31 -1.09 -34.48
C PRO A 30 -28.45 -2.26 -33.49
N GLN A 31 -28.61 -3.49 -33.98
CA GLN A 31 -28.66 -4.70 -33.15
C GLN A 31 -27.27 -5.07 -32.58
N ARG A 32 -26.20 -4.87 -33.36
CA ARG A 32 -24.82 -5.03 -32.89
C ARG A 32 -24.45 -3.99 -31.85
N GLU A 33 -24.78 -2.72 -32.09
CA GLU A 33 -24.52 -1.62 -31.16
C GLU A 33 -25.26 -1.81 -29.82
N ALA A 34 -26.52 -2.27 -29.85
CA ALA A 34 -27.25 -2.65 -28.64
C ALA A 34 -26.57 -3.79 -27.87
N SER A 35 -25.98 -4.75 -28.59
CA SER A 35 -25.23 -5.87 -27.99
C SER A 35 -23.91 -5.41 -27.37
N ILE A 36 -23.19 -4.51 -28.03
CA ILE A 36 -21.96 -3.87 -27.50
C ILE A 36 -22.31 -3.11 -26.21
N GLN A 37 -23.36 -2.29 -26.22
CA GLN A 37 -23.81 -1.55 -25.03
C GLN A 37 -24.21 -2.49 -23.88
N ALA A 38 -24.90 -3.60 -24.18
CA ALA A 38 -25.27 -4.59 -23.17
C ALA A 38 -24.03 -5.25 -22.54
N LEU A 39 -23.04 -5.63 -23.34
CA LEU A 39 -21.79 -6.22 -22.87
C LEU A 39 -20.95 -5.20 -22.07
N THR A 40 -20.87 -3.95 -22.51
CA THR A 40 -20.21 -2.88 -21.76
C THR A 40 -20.86 -2.66 -20.39
N ARG A 41 -22.20 -2.62 -20.33
CA ARG A 41 -22.93 -2.53 -19.05
C ARG A 41 -22.67 -3.75 -18.16
N ALA A 42 -22.67 -4.96 -18.73
CA ALA A 42 -22.35 -6.17 -18.00
C ALA A 42 -20.91 -6.14 -17.43
N GLY A 43 -19.95 -5.64 -18.22
CA GLY A 43 -18.56 -5.45 -17.79
C GLY A 43 -18.44 -4.51 -16.60
N HIS A 44 -19.07 -3.33 -16.67
CA HIS A 44 -19.08 -2.39 -15.54
C HIS A 44 -19.79 -2.98 -14.31
N GLY A 45 -20.92 -3.66 -14.50
CA GLY A 45 -21.62 -4.36 -13.41
C GLY A 45 -20.78 -5.46 -12.75
N ALA A 46 -19.95 -6.17 -13.53
CA ALA A 46 -19.02 -7.15 -13.01
C ALA A 46 -17.87 -6.51 -12.22
N LEU A 47 -17.30 -5.38 -12.69
CA LEU A 47 -16.28 -4.63 -11.94
C LEU A 47 -16.83 -4.14 -10.59
N LEU A 48 -18.03 -3.56 -10.57
CA LEU A 48 -18.68 -3.11 -9.34
C LEU A 48 -18.94 -4.26 -8.35
N ALA A 49 -19.12 -5.48 -8.86
CA ALA A 49 -19.27 -6.69 -8.06
C ALA A 49 -17.94 -7.38 -7.70
N GLY A 50 -16.78 -6.81 -8.05
CA GLY A 50 -15.45 -7.41 -7.84
C GLY A 50 -15.18 -8.65 -8.70
N ARG A 51 -16.01 -8.93 -9.72
CA ARG A 51 -15.91 -10.09 -10.61
C ARG A 51 -15.02 -9.75 -11.81
N ASN A 52 -13.76 -9.50 -11.51
CA ASN A 52 -12.74 -9.01 -12.45
C ASN A 52 -12.62 -9.83 -13.75
N HIS A 53 -12.62 -11.16 -13.64
CA HIS A 53 -12.53 -12.03 -14.82
C HIS A 53 -13.76 -11.94 -15.74
N GLU A 54 -14.97 -11.84 -15.15
CA GLU A 54 -16.21 -11.65 -15.91
C GLU A 54 -16.26 -10.28 -16.59
N ALA A 55 -15.72 -9.25 -15.93
CA ALA A 55 -15.62 -7.91 -16.49
C ALA A 55 -14.74 -7.90 -17.75
N VAL A 56 -13.50 -8.41 -17.64
CA VAL A 56 -12.57 -8.53 -18.77
C VAL A 56 -13.21 -9.31 -19.92
N THR A 57 -13.84 -10.45 -19.63
CA THR A 57 -14.53 -11.28 -20.64
C THR A 57 -15.63 -10.50 -21.36
N SER A 58 -16.41 -9.70 -20.62
CA SER A 58 -17.50 -8.90 -21.19
C SER A 58 -16.96 -7.79 -22.09
N PHE A 59 -15.91 -7.08 -21.66
CA PHE A 59 -15.27 -6.04 -22.47
C PHE A 59 -14.54 -6.60 -23.69
N GLN A 60 -13.91 -7.77 -23.59
CA GLN A 60 -13.31 -8.48 -24.73
C GLN A 60 -14.36 -8.78 -25.81
N LYS A 61 -15.52 -9.31 -25.42
CA LYS A 61 -16.63 -9.58 -26.35
C LYS A 61 -17.16 -8.30 -27.00
N ALA A 62 -17.31 -7.22 -26.22
CA ALA A 62 -17.73 -5.92 -26.75
C ALA A 62 -16.73 -5.37 -27.77
N PHE A 63 -15.43 -5.43 -27.45
CA PHE A 63 -14.35 -5.01 -28.33
C PHE A 63 -14.30 -5.84 -29.62
N LEU A 64 -14.40 -7.17 -29.54
CA LEU A 64 -14.41 -8.05 -30.70
C LEU A 64 -15.58 -7.71 -31.65
N LEU A 65 -16.79 -7.56 -31.10
CA LEU A 65 -17.97 -7.16 -31.88
C LEU A 65 -17.81 -5.79 -32.55
N ALA A 66 -17.10 -4.86 -31.89
CA ALA A 66 -16.78 -3.56 -32.46
C ALA A 66 -15.74 -3.64 -33.59
N THR A 67 -14.82 -4.61 -33.55
CA THR A 67 -13.80 -4.83 -34.60
C THR A 67 -14.30 -5.58 -35.84
N GLU A 68 -15.38 -6.36 -35.73
CA GLU A 68 -15.93 -7.19 -36.81
C GLU A 68 -16.72 -6.43 -37.89
N ASP A 69 -16.65 -5.09 -37.95
CA ASP A 69 -17.29 -4.30 -39.00
C ASP A 69 -16.31 -3.95 -40.14
N PRO A 70 -16.53 -4.46 -41.37
CA PRO A 70 -15.67 -4.16 -42.51
C PRO A 70 -15.66 -2.68 -42.93
N GLN A 71 -16.56 -1.82 -42.40
CA GLN A 71 -16.59 -0.38 -42.68
C GLN A 71 -15.87 0.47 -41.63
N THR A 72 -15.38 -0.10 -40.52
CA THR A 72 -14.83 0.64 -39.39
C THR A 72 -13.31 0.79 -39.48
N ARG A 73 -12.84 1.88 -40.09
CA ARG A 73 -11.59 2.49 -39.64
C ARG A 73 -11.96 3.48 -38.54
N ASP A 74 -11.50 3.19 -37.32
CA ASP A 74 -11.50 4.07 -36.15
C ASP A 74 -12.85 4.80 -35.81
N THR A 75 -13.80 4.07 -35.22
CA THR A 75 -15.08 4.64 -34.75
C THR A 75 -15.04 5.00 -33.26
N PRO A 76 -15.85 5.98 -32.79
CA PRO A 76 -15.98 6.28 -31.36
C PRO A 76 -16.37 5.07 -30.51
N VAL A 77 -17.21 4.16 -31.04
CA VAL A 77 -17.62 2.92 -30.36
C VAL A 77 -16.43 1.98 -30.17
N LEU A 78 -15.60 1.81 -31.20
CA LEU A 78 -14.40 0.99 -31.11
C LEU A 78 -13.41 1.58 -30.10
N ARG A 79 -13.19 2.90 -30.12
CA ARG A 79 -12.33 3.60 -29.13
C ARG A 79 -12.82 3.44 -27.70
N ALA A 80 -14.12 3.57 -27.46
CA ALA A 80 -14.71 3.35 -26.14
C ALA A 80 -14.55 1.90 -25.67
N CYS A 81 -14.73 0.92 -26.57
CA CYS A 81 -14.51 -0.50 -26.22
C CYS A 81 -13.03 -0.80 -25.94
N ALA A 82 -12.11 -0.21 -26.73
CA ALA A 82 -10.68 -0.34 -26.51
C ALA A 82 -10.26 0.26 -25.17
N PHE A 83 -10.77 1.45 -24.84
CA PHE A 83 -10.52 2.12 -23.57
C PHE A 83 -11.00 1.27 -22.38
N ASN A 84 -12.26 0.82 -22.40
CA ASN A 84 -12.83 0.01 -21.31
C ASN A 84 -12.07 -1.30 -21.11
N LEU A 85 -11.72 -1.98 -22.21
CA LEU A 85 -10.94 -3.22 -22.15
C LEU A 85 -9.51 -2.96 -21.64
N GLY A 86 -8.88 -1.88 -22.11
CA GLY A 86 -7.54 -1.47 -21.68
C GLY A 86 -7.49 -1.16 -20.18
N ALA A 87 -8.41 -0.34 -19.69
CA ALA A 87 -8.55 -0.02 -18.26
C ALA A 87 -8.81 -1.30 -17.42
N ALA A 88 -9.67 -2.20 -17.90
CA ALA A 88 -9.93 -3.46 -17.22
C ALA A 88 -8.69 -4.35 -17.14
N TYR A 89 -7.85 -4.42 -18.18
CA TYR A 89 -6.59 -5.16 -18.10
C TYR A 89 -5.60 -4.56 -17.09
N VAL A 90 -5.49 -3.22 -17.03
CA VAL A 90 -4.65 -2.55 -16.03
C VAL A 90 -5.12 -2.92 -14.62
N GLU A 91 -6.43 -2.81 -14.35
CA GLU A 91 -7.01 -3.11 -13.04
C GLU A 91 -6.86 -4.59 -12.63
N THR A 92 -6.87 -5.50 -13.61
CA THR A 92 -6.82 -6.94 -13.36
C THR A 92 -5.42 -7.55 -13.41
N GLY A 93 -4.38 -6.73 -13.57
CA GLY A 93 -2.98 -7.15 -13.45
C GLY A 93 -2.29 -7.53 -14.76
N ASP A 94 -2.83 -7.10 -15.92
CA ASP A 94 -2.15 -7.19 -17.23
C ASP A 94 -1.92 -5.78 -17.82
N PRO A 95 -1.11 -4.93 -17.16
CA PRO A 95 -0.96 -3.53 -17.54
C PRO A 95 -0.28 -3.34 -18.89
N ALA A 96 0.49 -4.33 -19.39
CA ALA A 96 1.13 -4.26 -20.70
C ALA A 96 0.10 -4.29 -21.84
N ARG A 97 -0.84 -5.27 -21.82
CA ARG A 97 -1.94 -5.31 -22.79
C ARG A 97 -2.89 -4.14 -22.61
N GLY A 98 -3.13 -3.75 -21.36
CA GLY A 98 -3.92 -2.58 -21.03
C GLY A 98 -3.36 -1.31 -21.69
N LEU A 99 -2.07 -1.05 -21.51
CA LEU A 99 -1.38 0.11 -22.09
C LEU A 99 -1.45 0.12 -23.62
N GLU A 100 -1.24 -1.03 -24.27
CA GLU A 100 -1.32 -1.13 -25.73
C GLU A 100 -2.69 -0.68 -26.25
N LEU A 101 -3.78 -1.13 -25.61
CA LEU A 101 -5.13 -0.73 -26.00
C LEU A 101 -5.42 0.74 -25.68
N LEU A 102 -4.96 1.25 -24.54
CA LEU A 102 -5.18 2.64 -24.14
C LEU A 102 -4.45 3.63 -25.06
N LEU A 103 -3.23 3.33 -25.50
CA LEU A 103 -2.48 4.19 -26.44
C LEU A 103 -3.09 4.20 -27.84
N ARG A 104 -3.71 3.10 -28.27
CA ARG A 104 -4.42 3.01 -29.57
C ARG A 104 -5.63 3.94 -29.66
N VAL A 105 -6.21 4.35 -28.53
CA VAL A 105 -7.34 5.29 -28.48
C VAL A 105 -6.92 6.70 -28.92
N GLN A 106 -5.61 7.00 -29.01
CA GLN A 106 -5.04 8.32 -29.28
C GLN A 106 -5.73 9.40 -28.43
N PRO A 107 -5.40 9.53 -27.14
CA PRO A 107 -5.83 10.69 -26.37
C PRO A 107 -5.31 11.95 -27.08
N GLU A 108 -6.16 12.61 -27.86
CA GLU A 108 -5.84 13.79 -28.67
C GLU A 108 -5.46 14.96 -27.76
N GLU A 109 -4.26 15.53 -27.94
CA GLU A 109 -3.76 16.66 -27.13
C GLU A 109 -4.67 17.91 -27.11
N LYS A 110 -5.66 17.99 -28.01
CA LYS A 110 -6.54 19.15 -28.20
C LYS A 110 -7.97 18.95 -27.71
N ALA A 111 -8.35 17.75 -27.27
CA ALA A 111 -9.70 17.49 -26.80
C ALA A 111 -9.91 18.02 -25.37
N GLN A 112 -11.04 18.69 -25.15
CA GLN A 112 -11.38 19.36 -23.89
C GLN A 112 -12.39 18.54 -23.09
N GLY A 113 -12.22 18.46 -21.76
CA GLY A 113 -13.18 17.87 -20.82
C GLY A 113 -12.69 16.65 -20.04
N GLY A 114 -13.44 16.26 -19.01
CA GLY A 114 -13.06 15.21 -18.04
C GLY A 114 -12.80 13.82 -18.64
N SER A 115 -13.53 13.44 -19.70
CA SER A 115 -13.31 12.16 -20.39
C SER A 115 -11.90 12.02 -20.97
N HIS A 116 -11.23 13.13 -21.27
CA HIS A 116 -9.84 13.13 -21.73
C HIS A 116 -8.84 12.99 -20.58
N GLY A 117 -9.14 13.62 -19.45
CA GLY A 117 -8.42 13.41 -18.20
C GLY A 117 -8.38 11.94 -17.82
N ASP A 118 -9.53 11.25 -17.91
CA ASP A 118 -9.64 9.82 -17.57
C ASP A 118 -8.80 8.92 -18.49
N GLN A 119 -8.70 9.24 -19.78
CA GLN A 119 -7.83 8.52 -20.70
C GLN A 119 -6.36 8.65 -20.30
N CYS A 120 -5.90 9.88 -20.10
CA CYS A 120 -4.55 10.15 -19.62
C CYS A 120 -4.27 9.48 -18.28
N PHE A 121 -5.23 9.52 -17.35
CA PHE A 121 -5.12 8.92 -16.02
C PHE A 121 -4.98 7.39 -16.08
N ASN A 122 -5.74 6.72 -16.95
CA ASN A 122 -5.63 5.26 -17.10
C ASN A 122 -4.33 4.84 -17.80
N VAL A 123 -3.83 5.63 -18.76
CA VAL A 123 -2.48 5.41 -19.33
C VAL A 123 -1.41 5.56 -18.23
N ALA A 124 -1.54 6.57 -17.37
CA ALA A 124 -0.64 6.77 -16.23
C ALA A 124 -0.67 5.57 -15.26
N LEU A 125 -1.86 5.05 -14.93
CA LEU A 125 -2.00 3.84 -14.10
C LEU A 125 -1.28 2.63 -14.72
N ALA A 126 -1.38 2.46 -16.04
CA ALA A 126 -0.72 1.35 -16.74
C ALA A 126 0.81 1.45 -16.63
N TYR A 127 1.39 2.64 -16.90
CA TYR A 127 2.82 2.87 -16.71
C TYR A 127 3.26 2.69 -15.25
N GLN A 128 2.45 3.18 -14.29
CA GLN A 128 2.73 2.99 -12.87
C GLN A 128 2.77 1.51 -12.49
N ALA A 129 1.82 0.71 -12.98
CA ALA A 129 1.76 -0.73 -12.74
C ALA A 129 2.92 -1.50 -13.41
N LEU A 130 3.45 -0.98 -14.53
CA LEU A 130 4.67 -1.49 -15.17
C LEU A 130 5.97 -1.05 -14.48
N GLY A 131 5.90 -0.13 -13.52
CA GLY A 131 7.06 0.42 -12.82
C GLY A 131 7.78 1.55 -13.58
N ASP A 132 7.27 2.00 -14.72
CA ASP A 132 7.79 3.19 -15.43
C ASP A 132 7.19 4.46 -14.81
N LEU A 133 7.70 4.79 -13.62
CA LEU A 133 7.24 5.93 -12.83
C LEU A 133 7.43 7.29 -13.54
N PRO A 134 8.53 7.54 -14.30
CA PRO A 134 8.65 8.77 -15.08
C PRO A 134 7.54 8.96 -16.12
N GLN A 135 7.18 7.91 -16.88
CA GLN A 135 6.06 7.99 -17.81
C GLN A 135 4.73 8.16 -17.08
N ALA A 136 4.51 7.43 -15.99
CA ALA A 136 3.31 7.57 -15.17
C ALA A 136 3.10 9.03 -14.73
N LEU A 137 4.15 9.67 -14.19
CA LEU A 137 4.12 11.07 -13.77
C LEU A 137 3.80 12.03 -14.94
N ALA A 138 4.38 11.80 -16.12
CA ALA A 138 4.10 12.62 -17.30
C ALA A 138 2.61 12.54 -17.71
N TRP A 139 2.03 11.33 -17.68
CA TRP A 139 0.63 11.12 -18.01
C TRP A 139 -0.34 11.62 -16.93
N TYR A 140 0.01 11.52 -15.64
CA TYR A 140 -0.79 12.14 -14.58
C TYR A 140 -0.82 13.67 -14.70
N ARG A 141 0.31 14.32 -15.04
CA ARG A 141 0.33 15.77 -15.31
C ARG A 141 -0.56 16.14 -16.50
N ARG A 142 -0.59 15.32 -17.55
CA ARG A 142 -1.53 15.50 -18.66
C ARG A 142 -2.98 15.38 -18.19
N ALA A 143 -3.30 14.37 -17.39
CA ALA A 143 -4.64 14.20 -16.81
C ALA A 143 -5.07 15.42 -15.99
N LEU A 144 -4.18 15.94 -15.14
CA LEU A 144 -4.40 17.14 -14.33
C LEU A 144 -4.75 18.37 -15.18
N GLY A 145 -4.14 18.52 -16.37
CA GLY A 145 -4.45 19.62 -17.28
C GLY A 145 -5.89 19.60 -17.82
N HIS A 146 -6.59 18.47 -17.71
CA HIS A 146 -7.98 18.32 -18.14
C HIS A 146 -9.00 18.32 -16.99
N TYR A 147 -8.56 18.10 -15.76
CA TYR A 147 -9.43 18.11 -14.59
C TYR A 147 -9.70 19.53 -14.10
N GLN A 148 -10.96 19.81 -13.78
CA GLN A 148 -11.34 21.00 -13.01
C GLN A 148 -10.99 20.76 -11.52
N PRO A 149 -10.81 21.82 -10.70
CA PRO A 149 -10.40 21.69 -9.31
C PRO A 149 -11.47 21.03 -8.42
N LEU A 150 -11.52 19.71 -8.47
CA LEU A 150 -12.48 18.80 -7.82
C LEU A 150 -11.79 17.45 -7.50
N GLY A 151 -12.56 16.45 -7.07
CA GLY A 151 -12.05 15.16 -6.56
C GLY A 151 -11.11 14.39 -7.51
N ASP A 152 -11.29 14.51 -8.83
CA ASP A 152 -10.45 13.84 -9.83
C ASP A 152 -9.01 14.36 -9.84
N GLN A 153 -8.85 15.68 -9.61
CA GLN A 153 -7.53 16.29 -9.38
C GLN A 153 -6.86 15.67 -8.14
N GLY A 154 -7.64 15.46 -7.07
CA GLY A 154 -7.17 14.85 -5.84
C GLY A 154 -6.59 13.46 -6.08
N GLN A 155 -7.27 12.63 -6.87
CA GLN A 155 -6.82 11.28 -7.19
C GLN A 155 -5.54 11.26 -8.04
N ALA A 156 -5.46 12.10 -9.07
CA ALA A 156 -4.24 12.24 -9.89
C ALA A 156 -3.05 12.70 -9.05
N GLN A 157 -3.23 13.70 -8.20
CA GLN A 157 -2.19 14.18 -7.29
C GLN A 157 -1.74 13.11 -6.28
N ALA A 158 -2.68 12.37 -5.69
CA ALA A 158 -2.36 11.28 -4.77
C ALA A 158 -1.52 10.17 -5.46
N LYS A 159 -1.86 9.81 -6.70
CA LYS A 159 -1.10 8.84 -7.50
C LYS A 159 0.29 9.35 -7.87
N MET A 160 0.43 10.64 -8.21
CA MET A 160 1.74 11.26 -8.40
C MET A 160 2.57 11.24 -7.12
N GLY A 161 1.95 11.53 -5.97
CA GLY A 161 2.58 11.42 -4.66
C GLY A 161 3.16 10.02 -4.41
N ALA A 162 2.37 8.97 -4.68
CA ALA A 162 2.82 7.59 -4.58
C ALA A 162 4.00 7.27 -5.52
N CYS A 163 3.99 7.80 -6.75
CA CYS A 163 5.11 7.65 -7.69
C CYS A 163 6.39 8.29 -7.15
N TYR A 164 6.31 9.51 -6.62
CA TYR A 164 7.47 10.17 -6.02
C TYR A 164 7.97 9.47 -4.75
N GLN A 165 7.08 8.91 -3.93
CA GLN A 165 7.49 8.09 -2.78
C GLN A 165 8.30 6.87 -3.23
N ALA A 166 7.84 6.18 -4.28
CA ALA A 166 8.53 5.02 -4.85
C ALA A 166 9.88 5.41 -5.49
N LEU A 167 9.99 6.60 -6.07
CA LEU A 167 11.25 7.18 -6.57
C LEU A 167 12.18 7.68 -5.45
N GLY A 168 11.77 7.62 -4.18
CA GLY A 168 12.58 8.11 -3.06
C GLY A 168 12.64 9.63 -2.96
N GLN A 169 11.64 10.35 -3.48
CA GLN A 169 11.55 11.81 -3.49
C GLN A 169 10.43 12.30 -2.54
N PRO A 170 10.63 12.24 -1.21
CA PRO A 170 9.58 12.52 -0.23
C PRO A 170 9.04 13.95 -0.28
N GLU A 171 9.85 14.95 -0.64
CA GLU A 171 9.40 16.35 -0.71
C GLU A 171 8.41 16.59 -1.86
N LEU A 172 8.72 16.06 -3.04
CA LEU A 172 7.80 16.13 -4.18
C LEU A 172 6.53 15.31 -3.93
N ALA A 173 6.66 14.19 -3.23
CA ALA A 173 5.50 13.43 -2.78
C ALA A 173 4.62 14.22 -1.80
N ALA A 174 5.22 14.85 -0.79
CA ALA A 174 4.52 15.68 0.18
C ALA A 174 3.78 16.83 -0.50
N HIS A 175 4.40 17.48 -1.48
CA HIS A 175 3.76 18.54 -2.26
C HIS A 175 2.50 18.04 -2.99
N CYS A 176 2.62 16.98 -3.79
CA CYS A 176 1.48 16.39 -4.50
C CYS A 176 0.38 15.93 -3.54
N LEU A 177 0.72 15.29 -2.43
CA LEU A 177 -0.25 14.82 -1.44
C LEU A 177 -0.96 15.98 -0.73
N LYS A 178 -0.29 17.12 -0.53
CA LYS A 178 -0.91 18.33 0.01
C LYS A 178 -1.92 18.93 -0.98
N GLU A 179 -1.58 19.00 -2.26
CA GLU A 179 -2.51 19.40 -3.32
C GLU A 179 -3.70 18.42 -3.42
N ALA A 180 -3.43 17.12 -3.28
CA ALA A 180 -4.48 16.10 -3.24
C ALA A 180 -5.46 16.34 -2.08
N SER A 181 -4.93 16.63 -0.88
CA SER A 181 -5.76 16.94 0.28
C SER A 181 -6.69 18.13 0.04
N GLN A 182 -6.15 19.22 -0.50
CA GLN A 182 -6.91 20.43 -0.80
C GLN A 182 -8.04 20.15 -1.81
N ALA A 183 -7.74 19.42 -2.89
CA ALA A 183 -8.74 19.04 -3.89
C ALA A 183 -9.84 18.15 -3.29
N TYR A 184 -9.49 17.17 -2.46
CA TYR A 184 -10.47 16.34 -1.75
C TYR A 184 -11.33 17.14 -0.77
N ALA A 185 -10.74 18.07 -0.03
CA ALA A 185 -11.48 18.92 0.91
C ALA A 185 -12.50 19.80 0.16
N GLN A 186 -12.11 20.40 -0.95
CA GLN A 186 -13.00 21.19 -1.82
C GLN A 186 -14.12 20.35 -2.43
N ALA A 187 -13.83 19.08 -2.75
CA ALA A 187 -14.81 18.13 -3.26
C ALA A 187 -15.75 17.54 -2.18
N GLY A 188 -15.69 18.02 -0.93
CA GLY A 188 -16.52 17.50 0.16
C GLY A 188 -16.13 16.08 0.60
N GLN A 189 -14.87 15.69 0.40
CA GLN A 189 -14.32 14.38 0.76
C GLN A 189 -13.32 14.52 1.92
N PRO A 190 -13.75 14.93 3.13
CA PRO A 190 -12.84 15.23 4.25
C PRO A 190 -11.98 14.04 4.66
N ARG A 191 -12.49 12.83 4.46
CA ARG A 191 -11.75 11.59 4.72
C ARG A 191 -10.55 11.40 3.79
N ALA A 192 -10.74 11.55 2.48
CA ALA A 192 -9.66 11.41 1.51
C ALA A 192 -8.61 12.52 1.72
N ALA A 193 -9.07 13.72 2.10
CA ALA A 193 -8.20 14.83 2.47
C ALA A 193 -7.36 14.53 3.72
N ALA A 194 -7.96 13.98 4.77
CA ALA A 194 -7.25 13.58 5.98
C ALA A 194 -6.19 12.51 5.71
N LEU A 195 -6.53 11.47 4.93
CA LEU A 195 -5.58 10.42 4.54
C LEU A 195 -4.39 10.99 3.74
N ALA A 196 -4.66 11.92 2.83
CA ALA A 196 -3.62 12.59 2.07
C ALA A 196 -2.68 13.39 3.00
N LEU A 197 -3.19 14.12 3.99
CA LEU A 197 -2.35 14.82 4.99
C LEU A 197 -1.57 13.87 5.90
N GLY A 198 -2.16 12.73 6.29
CA GLY A 198 -1.42 11.69 7.02
C GLY A 198 -0.21 11.20 6.21
N ALA A 199 -0.40 11.00 4.91
CA ALA A 199 0.70 10.64 4.00
C ALA A 199 1.72 11.77 3.80
N VAL A 200 1.29 13.06 3.81
CA VAL A 200 2.20 14.22 3.83
C VAL A 200 3.10 14.15 5.06
N ALA A 201 2.54 13.98 6.26
CA ALA A 201 3.31 13.89 7.50
C ALA A 201 4.33 12.73 7.45
N GLY A 202 3.94 11.57 6.93
CA GLY A 202 4.85 10.45 6.70
C GLY A 202 6.02 10.78 5.75
N CYS A 203 5.77 11.59 4.72
CA CYS A 203 6.83 12.07 3.82
C CYS A 203 7.78 13.06 4.51
N MET A 204 7.25 14.01 5.28
CA MET A 204 8.04 14.98 6.04
C MET A 204 8.95 14.30 7.08
N LEU A 205 8.42 13.30 7.79
CA LEU A 205 9.20 12.49 8.74
C LEU A 205 10.35 11.73 8.07
N LYS A 206 10.11 11.23 6.85
CA LYS A 206 11.12 10.50 6.07
C LYS A 206 12.22 11.42 5.54
N SER A 207 11.90 12.63 5.13
CA SER A 207 12.90 13.57 4.59
C SER A 207 13.79 14.17 5.67
N ARG A 208 13.28 14.29 6.92
CA ARG A 208 13.99 14.90 8.07
C ARG A 208 14.42 16.35 7.83
N GLN A 209 13.74 17.05 6.91
CA GLN A 209 14.01 18.46 6.58
C GLN A 209 13.03 19.43 7.25
N HIS A 210 11.97 18.88 7.85
CA HIS A 210 10.89 19.66 8.48
C HIS A 210 11.08 19.69 9.98
N GLU A 211 10.75 20.82 10.58
CA GLU A 211 10.72 20.94 12.03
C GLU A 211 9.55 20.14 12.62
N VAL A 212 9.71 19.71 13.88
CA VAL A 212 8.68 18.93 14.59
C VAL A 212 7.32 19.65 14.58
N HIS A 213 7.32 20.98 14.75
CA HIS A 213 6.09 21.77 14.81
C HIS A 213 5.33 21.76 13.48
N GLU A 214 6.02 21.75 12.34
CA GLU A 214 5.40 21.71 11.00
C GLU A 214 4.71 20.36 10.77
N VAL A 215 5.37 19.26 11.15
CA VAL A 215 4.78 17.91 11.05
C VAL A 215 3.55 17.78 11.96
N VAL A 216 3.62 18.32 13.19
CA VAL A 216 2.49 18.31 14.13
C VAL A 216 1.30 19.09 13.57
N GLN A 217 1.52 20.26 12.97
CA GLN A 217 0.43 21.04 12.35
C GLN A 217 -0.32 20.24 11.26
N VAL A 218 0.43 19.52 10.42
CA VAL A 218 -0.16 18.66 9.37
C VAL A 218 -0.95 17.50 9.98
N LEU A 219 -0.43 16.86 11.03
CA LEU A 219 -1.13 15.79 11.75
C LEU A 219 -2.42 16.29 12.43
N GLU A 220 -2.40 17.48 13.02
CA GLU A 220 -3.59 18.11 13.62
C GLU A 220 -4.63 18.53 12.58
N GLU A 221 -4.21 19.03 11.42
CA GLU A 221 -5.12 19.31 10.32
C GLU A 221 -5.76 18.01 9.78
N SER A 222 -4.97 16.95 9.60
CA SER A 222 -5.44 15.62 9.25
C SER A 222 -6.51 15.13 10.24
N ARG A 223 -6.22 15.20 11.54
CA ARG A 223 -7.18 14.85 12.61
C ARG A 223 -8.48 15.65 12.51
N ARG A 224 -8.41 16.97 12.36
CA ARG A 224 -9.60 17.84 12.27
C ARG A 224 -10.48 17.51 11.05
N LEU A 225 -9.87 17.15 9.92
CA LEU A 225 -10.62 16.69 8.75
C LEU A 225 -11.25 15.31 9.00
N ALA A 226 -10.54 14.43 9.69
CA ALA A 226 -11.03 13.11 10.05
C ALA A 226 -12.30 13.16 10.92
N GLU A 227 -12.30 14.04 11.93
CA GLU A 227 -13.42 14.23 12.86
C GLU A 227 -14.69 14.74 12.16
N ARG A 228 -14.59 15.29 10.94
CA ARG A 228 -15.74 15.68 10.11
C ARG A 228 -16.32 14.52 9.29
N SER A 229 -15.68 13.36 9.26
CA SER A 229 -16.13 12.19 8.51
C SER A 229 -17.19 11.40 9.29
N THR A 230 -18.29 11.04 8.63
CA THR A 230 -19.35 10.19 9.20
C THR A 230 -19.07 8.68 9.07
N GLN A 231 -18.03 8.29 8.33
CA GLN A 231 -17.67 6.88 8.10
C GLN A 231 -16.61 6.38 9.09
N GLN A 232 -17.04 5.57 10.07
CA GLN A 232 -16.24 5.16 11.23
C GLN A 232 -15.12 4.14 10.92
N GLY A 233 -15.30 3.18 10.02
CA GLY A 233 -14.35 2.07 9.84
C GLY A 233 -12.96 2.50 9.33
N LEU A 234 -12.90 3.47 8.42
CA LEU A 234 -11.62 3.94 7.84
C LEU A 234 -11.00 5.12 8.62
N LEU A 235 -11.72 5.60 9.64
CA LEU A 235 -11.23 6.56 10.62
C LEU A 235 -10.26 5.89 11.61
N GLY A 236 -10.44 4.59 11.89
CA GLY A 236 -9.53 3.80 12.73
C GLY A 236 -8.10 3.75 12.19
N HIS A 237 -7.93 3.40 10.91
CA HIS A 237 -6.63 3.41 10.25
C HIS A 237 -5.93 4.78 10.33
N LEU A 238 -6.69 5.86 10.11
CA LEU A 238 -6.12 7.20 10.16
C LEU A 238 -5.62 7.54 11.58
N TYR A 239 -6.41 7.25 12.62
CA TYR A 239 -5.96 7.47 13.99
C TYR A 239 -4.74 6.62 14.35
N ASN A 240 -4.65 5.40 13.82
CA ASN A 240 -3.44 4.59 13.96
C ASN A 240 -2.24 5.25 13.27
N ASP A 241 -2.39 5.77 12.05
CA ASP A 241 -1.32 6.46 11.33
C ASP A 241 -0.88 7.75 12.02
N LEU A 242 -1.83 8.52 12.57
CA LEU A 242 -1.54 9.68 13.42
C LEU A 242 -0.72 9.27 14.64
N GLY A 243 -1.12 8.19 15.32
CA GLY A 243 -0.40 7.65 16.47
C GLY A 243 1.03 7.20 16.13
N LEU A 244 1.23 6.60 14.96
CA LEU A 244 2.56 6.27 14.44
C LEU A 244 3.39 7.53 14.17
N GLY A 245 2.80 8.56 13.57
CA GLY A 245 3.44 9.86 13.34
C GLY A 245 3.90 10.51 14.65
N TYR A 246 3.02 10.61 15.64
CA TYR A 246 3.36 11.13 16.97
C TYR A 246 4.44 10.28 17.65
N SER A 247 4.41 8.95 17.50
CA SER A 247 5.45 8.06 18.04
C SER A 247 6.82 8.31 17.43
N GLN A 248 6.90 8.57 16.11
CA GLN A 248 8.15 8.90 15.43
C GLN A 248 8.72 10.25 15.90
N LEU A 249 7.85 11.21 16.23
CA LEU A 249 8.21 12.49 16.84
C LEU A 249 8.49 12.39 18.35
N GLN A 250 8.40 11.19 18.95
CA GLN A 250 8.52 10.95 20.39
C GLN A 250 7.46 11.68 21.24
N LEU A 251 6.34 12.08 20.63
CA LEU A 251 5.18 12.67 21.30
C LEU A 251 4.25 11.57 21.82
N PHE A 252 4.76 10.71 22.69
CA PHE A 252 4.08 9.48 23.12
C PHE A 252 2.70 9.68 23.78
N PRO A 253 2.43 10.75 24.55
CA PRO A 253 1.07 11.00 25.06
C PRO A 253 0.04 11.18 23.94
N LEU A 254 0.36 11.97 22.91
CA LEU A 254 -0.51 12.15 21.74
C LEU A 254 -0.64 10.85 20.94
N ALA A 255 0.42 10.04 20.85
CA ALA A 255 0.35 8.73 20.24
C ALA A 255 -0.63 7.80 20.97
N VAL A 256 -0.59 7.77 22.30
CA VAL A 256 -1.53 6.99 23.13
C VAL A 256 -2.97 7.43 22.90
N GLU A 257 -3.23 8.74 22.85
CA GLU A 257 -4.57 9.27 22.56
C GLU A 257 -5.08 8.81 21.19
N ALA A 258 -4.25 8.97 20.15
CA ALA A 258 -4.60 8.56 18.79
C ALA A 258 -4.85 7.05 18.70
N PHE A 259 -3.97 6.20 19.26
CA PHE A 259 -4.20 4.75 19.26
C PHE A 259 -5.45 4.32 20.04
N ARG A 260 -5.80 5.03 21.13
CA ARG A 260 -7.06 4.78 21.86
C ARG A 260 -8.29 5.15 21.04
N GLN A 261 -8.21 6.20 20.21
CA GLN A 261 -9.29 6.55 19.27
C GLN A 261 -9.39 5.53 18.13
N ALA A 262 -8.26 4.96 17.67
CA ALA A 262 -8.24 3.94 16.64
C ALA A 262 -8.86 2.60 17.08
N LEU A 263 -8.61 2.20 18.34
CA LEU A 263 -8.98 0.87 18.84
C LEU A 263 -10.46 0.49 18.67
N PRO A 264 -11.46 1.31 19.06
CA PRO A 264 -12.88 0.96 18.88
C PRO A 264 -13.35 0.99 17.41
N LEU A 265 -12.50 1.45 16.49
CA LEU A 265 -12.82 1.62 15.07
C LEU A 265 -12.19 0.54 14.18
N CYS A 266 -11.46 -0.41 14.77
CA CYS A 266 -10.81 -1.48 14.03
C CYS A 266 -11.83 -2.38 13.31
N GLY A 267 -11.57 -2.71 12.05
CA GLY A 267 -12.44 -3.54 11.21
C GLY A 267 -12.35 -5.05 11.49
N GLY A 268 -11.42 -5.49 12.34
CA GLY A 268 -11.27 -6.89 12.71
C GLY A 268 -10.12 -7.18 13.68
N PRO A 269 -9.99 -8.44 14.14
CA PRO A 269 -9.05 -8.83 15.20
C PRO A 269 -7.57 -8.61 14.86
N GLY A 270 -7.17 -8.76 13.59
CA GLY A 270 -5.79 -8.49 13.17
C GLY A 270 -5.41 -7.00 13.21
N GLU A 271 -6.35 -6.12 12.85
CA GLU A 271 -6.16 -4.68 12.97
C GLU A 271 -6.15 -4.25 14.45
N GLU A 272 -7.09 -4.77 15.25
CA GLU A 272 -7.14 -4.53 16.70
C GLU A 272 -5.82 -4.91 17.37
N ALA A 273 -5.27 -6.08 17.02
CA ALA A 273 -3.98 -6.54 17.53
C ALA A 273 -2.82 -5.60 17.18
N THR A 274 -2.81 -5.06 15.95
CA THR A 274 -1.81 -4.09 15.51
C THR A 274 -1.89 -2.80 16.33
N VAL A 275 -3.10 -2.24 16.49
CA VAL A 275 -3.32 -1.02 17.29
C VAL A 275 -2.94 -1.25 18.76
N LEU A 276 -3.31 -2.39 19.34
CA LEU A 276 -2.95 -2.75 20.72
C LEU A 276 -1.44 -2.82 20.92
N ARG A 277 -0.71 -3.44 19.99
CA ARG A 277 0.75 -3.48 20.05
C ARG A 277 1.34 -2.06 19.98
N ASN A 278 0.84 -1.23 19.07
CA ASN A 278 1.31 0.15 18.92
C ASN A 278 1.06 0.97 20.20
N LEU A 279 -0.12 0.83 20.79
CA LEU A 279 -0.47 1.42 22.08
C LEU A 279 0.46 0.93 23.20
N GLY A 280 0.75 -0.37 23.24
CA GLY A 280 1.71 -0.95 24.17
C GLY A 280 3.13 -0.42 23.98
N MET A 281 3.57 -0.17 22.73
CA MET A 281 4.88 0.44 22.46
C MET A 281 4.94 1.89 22.95
N ALA A 282 3.88 2.67 22.75
CA ALA A 282 3.80 4.04 23.28
C ALA A 282 3.83 4.05 24.82
N HIS A 283 3.13 3.11 25.47
CA HIS A 283 3.21 2.94 26.92
C HIS A 283 4.61 2.51 27.40
N ASN A 284 5.30 1.61 26.68
CA ASN A 284 6.70 1.28 26.98
C ASN A 284 7.60 2.53 26.93
N ALA A 285 7.44 3.37 25.91
CA ALA A 285 8.23 4.60 25.77
C ALA A 285 7.95 5.64 26.87
N LEU A 286 6.74 5.64 27.43
CA LEU A 286 6.35 6.44 28.60
C LEU A 286 6.80 5.84 29.94
N GLY A 287 7.41 4.64 29.95
CA GLY A 287 7.74 3.92 31.19
C GLY A 287 6.55 3.25 31.87
N ASN A 288 5.38 3.24 31.24
CA ASN A 288 4.14 2.63 31.75
C ASN A 288 4.10 1.12 31.48
N TYR A 289 5.08 0.38 32.01
CA TYR A 289 5.32 -1.02 31.64
C TYR A 289 4.19 -1.98 32.04
N GLN A 290 3.46 -1.71 33.12
CA GLN A 290 2.30 -2.53 33.54
C GLN A 290 1.18 -2.50 32.49
N GLU A 291 0.91 -1.32 31.93
CA GLU A 291 -0.09 -1.13 30.88
C GLU A 291 0.40 -1.67 29.55
N ALA A 292 1.67 -1.43 29.20
CA ALA A 292 2.28 -2.02 28.01
C ALA A 292 2.19 -3.55 28.02
N ARG A 293 2.46 -4.20 29.16
CA ARG A 293 2.32 -5.65 29.34
C ARG A 293 0.92 -6.14 28.97
N LYS A 294 -0.14 -5.48 29.47
CA LYS A 294 -1.53 -5.85 29.18
C LYS A 294 -1.84 -5.75 27.69
N PHE A 295 -1.44 -4.64 27.05
CA PHE A 295 -1.71 -4.42 25.64
C PHE A 295 -0.92 -5.39 24.74
N HIS A 296 0.35 -5.63 25.02
CA HIS A 296 1.18 -6.57 24.23
C HIS A 296 0.70 -8.01 24.37
N GLN A 297 0.26 -8.43 25.56
CA GLN A 297 -0.33 -9.76 25.75
C GLN A 297 -1.58 -9.93 24.90
N LYS A 298 -2.54 -8.99 24.98
CA LYS A 298 -3.76 -9.03 24.18
C LYS A 298 -3.46 -9.03 22.68
N ALA A 299 -2.48 -8.24 22.24
CA ALA A 299 -2.02 -8.23 20.85
C ALA A 299 -1.42 -9.56 20.41
N ALA A 300 -0.61 -10.22 21.24
CA ALA A 300 -0.02 -11.53 20.93
C ALA A 300 -1.08 -12.62 20.81
N ASP A 301 -2.08 -12.60 21.69
CA ASP A 301 -3.20 -13.56 21.68
C ASP A 301 -4.06 -13.40 20.41
N LEU A 302 -4.38 -12.16 20.05
CA LEU A 302 -5.17 -11.86 18.84
C LEU A 302 -4.39 -12.17 17.55
N HIS A 303 -3.12 -11.77 17.43
CA HIS A 303 -2.31 -12.17 16.26
C HIS A 303 -2.22 -13.70 16.14
N GLY A 304 -2.15 -14.41 17.26
CA GLY A 304 -2.19 -15.87 17.30
C GLY A 304 -3.50 -16.45 16.78
N SER A 305 -4.64 -15.91 17.21
CA SER A 305 -5.97 -16.41 16.81
C SER A 305 -6.27 -16.22 15.32
N VAL A 306 -5.69 -15.20 14.69
CA VAL A 306 -5.81 -14.95 13.24
C VAL A 306 -4.67 -15.55 12.41
N GLY A 307 -3.74 -16.30 13.03
CA GLY A 307 -2.64 -16.98 12.33
C GLY A 307 -1.50 -16.06 11.86
N GLN A 308 -1.41 -14.81 12.35
CA GLN A 308 -0.37 -13.85 12.00
C GLN A 308 0.90 -14.09 12.84
N ARG A 309 1.62 -15.19 12.57
CA ARG A 309 2.77 -15.65 13.39
C ARG A 309 3.90 -14.64 13.51
N TRP A 310 4.26 -13.96 12.42
CA TRP A 310 5.31 -12.96 12.45
C TRP A 310 4.94 -11.77 13.36
N GLU A 311 3.71 -11.27 13.25
CA GLU A 311 3.24 -10.15 14.07
C GLU A 311 3.03 -10.56 15.54
N GLN A 312 2.63 -11.82 15.80
CA GLN A 312 2.58 -12.42 17.13
C GLN A 312 3.97 -12.41 17.79
N GLY A 313 5.02 -12.81 17.06
CA GLY A 313 6.41 -12.76 17.54
C GLY A 313 6.86 -11.36 17.96
N ARG A 314 6.50 -10.34 17.17
CA ARG A 314 6.79 -8.93 17.49
C ARG A 314 6.07 -8.45 18.76
N SER A 315 4.84 -8.90 18.98
CA SER A 315 4.12 -8.64 20.23
C SER A 315 4.81 -9.31 21.42
N PHE A 316 5.27 -10.56 21.29
CA PHE A 316 6.03 -11.25 22.34
C PHE A 316 7.36 -10.55 22.67
N GLY A 317 8.12 -10.07 21.68
CA GLY A 317 9.34 -9.31 21.94
C GLY A 317 9.07 -8.00 22.69
N SER A 318 7.99 -7.32 22.36
CA SER A 318 7.59 -6.07 23.04
C SER A 318 7.05 -6.32 24.46
N LEU A 319 6.35 -7.43 24.66
CA LEU A 319 5.92 -7.92 25.97
C LEU A 319 7.12 -8.30 26.83
N ALA A 320 8.09 -9.02 26.27
CA ALA A 320 9.33 -9.40 26.95
C ALA A 320 10.11 -8.19 27.44
N PHE A 321 10.21 -7.14 26.61
CA PHE A 321 10.79 -5.87 27.03
C PHE A 321 10.06 -5.28 28.24
N ALA A 322 8.72 -5.17 28.20
CA ALA A 322 7.93 -4.65 29.32
C ALA A 322 8.13 -5.48 30.60
N LEU A 323 8.15 -6.81 30.50
CA LEU A 323 8.39 -7.71 31.62
C LEU A 323 9.80 -7.55 32.21
N SER A 324 10.81 -7.39 31.35
CA SER A 324 12.19 -7.14 31.81
C SER A 324 12.29 -5.84 32.59
N GLN A 325 11.61 -4.78 32.14
CA GLN A 325 11.58 -3.49 32.85
C GLN A 325 10.82 -3.56 34.18
N LEU A 326 9.90 -4.52 34.33
CA LEU A 326 9.21 -4.84 35.58
C LEU A 326 10.00 -5.79 36.49
N GLY A 327 11.17 -6.27 36.07
CA GLY A 327 12.02 -7.19 36.83
C GLY A 327 11.65 -8.68 36.68
N ASP A 328 10.62 -9.01 35.88
CA ASP A 328 10.26 -10.40 35.60
C ASP A 328 11.10 -10.97 34.46
N HIS A 329 12.40 -11.16 34.73
CA HIS A 329 13.36 -11.60 33.72
C HIS A 329 13.14 -13.04 33.26
N ARG A 330 12.47 -13.88 34.06
CA ARG A 330 12.12 -15.25 33.64
C ARG A 330 11.03 -15.22 32.58
N ALA A 331 9.92 -14.52 32.84
CA ALA A 331 8.87 -14.38 31.85
C ALA A 331 9.35 -13.60 30.62
N ALA A 332 10.23 -12.61 30.78
CA ALA A 332 10.85 -11.90 29.67
C ALA A 332 11.64 -12.85 28.75
N ARG A 333 12.50 -13.71 29.33
CA ARG A 333 13.26 -14.71 28.56
C ARG A 333 12.33 -15.63 27.75
N ASP A 334 11.28 -16.17 28.38
CA ASP A 334 10.38 -17.11 27.71
C ASP A 334 9.64 -16.43 26.53
N ASN A 335 9.24 -15.16 26.70
CA ASN A 335 8.66 -14.37 25.61
C ASN A 335 9.67 -14.01 24.51
N PHE A 336 10.94 -13.74 24.84
CA PHE A 336 11.96 -13.55 23.82
C PHE A 336 12.26 -14.84 23.03
N LEU A 337 12.13 -16.02 23.63
CA LEU A 337 12.23 -17.29 22.91
C LEU A 337 11.09 -17.45 21.89
N HIS A 338 9.86 -17.10 22.26
CA HIS A 338 8.74 -17.07 21.31
C HIS A 338 8.97 -16.08 20.16
N ALA A 339 9.49 -14.89 20.47
CA ALA A 339 9.83 -13.89 19.47
C ALA A 339 10.94 -14.38 18.52
N LEU A 340 11.97 -15.05 19.05
CA LEU A 340 13.06 -15.63 18.26
C LEU A 340 12.55 -16.70 17.30
N GLN A 341 11.71 -17.62 17.78
CA GLN A 341 11.15 -18.68 16.94
C GLN A 341 10.32 -18.09 15.78
N ALA A 342 9.44 -17.13 16.07
CA ALA A 342 8.64 -16.47 15.03
C ALA A 342 9.51 -15.72 14.00
N ALA A 343 10.61 -15.11 14.44
CA ALA A 343 11.55 -14.44 13.54
C ALA A 343 12.37 -15.44 12.69
N GLN A 344 12.65 -16.64 13.20
CA GLN A 344 13.26 -17.73 12.44
C GLN A 344 12.32 -18.24 11.36
N ASP A 345 11.07 -18.53 11.73
CA ASP A 345 10.04 -19.03 10.81
C ASP A 345 9.77 -18.06 9.65
N ALA A 346 9.87 -16.74 9.91
CA ALA A 346 9.68 -15.69 8.92
C ALA A 346 10.95 -15.31 8.12
N GLY A 347 12.12 -15.87 8.47
CA GLY A 347 13.40 -15.42 7.90
C GLY A 347 13.79 -13.97 8.27
N ASP A 348 13.16 -13.40 9.31
CA ASP A 348 13.40 -12.04 9.79
C ASP A 348 14.72 -11.98 10.58
N THR A 349 15.81 -11.72 9.85
CA THR A 349 17.15 -11.62 10.45
C THR A 349 17.22 -10.52 11.51
N LYS A 350 16.44 -9.43 11.34
CA LYS A 350 16.41 -8.32 12.29
C LYS A 350 15.72 -8.73 13.59
N GLY A 351 14.54 -9.33 13.49
CA GLY A 351 13.81 -9.89 14.63
C GLY A 351 14.65 -10.91 15.40
N GLN A 352 15.42 -11.75 14.69
CA GLN A 352 16.29 -12.75 15.32
C GLN A 352 17.38 -12.11 16.19
N TRP A 353 18.15 -11.15 15.66
CA TRP A 353 19.23 -10.55 16.47
C TRP A 353 18.69 -9.72 17.63
N GLN A 354 17.54 -9.06 17.46
CA GLN A 354 16.87 -8.32 18.55
C GLN A 354 16.39 -9.26 19.66
N ALA A 355 15.81 -10.42 19.31
CA ALA A 355 15.40 -11.42 20.29
C ALA A 355 16.61 -12.03 21.02
N CYS A 356 17.71 -12.34 20.32
CA CYS A 356 18.96 -12.77 20.94
C CYS A 356 19.53 -11.70 21.89
N GLU A 357 19.50 -10.41 21.53
CA GLU A 357 19.91 -9.33 22.44
C GLU A 357 19.05 -9.31 23.72
N GLY A 358 17.74 -9.47 23.58
CA GLY A 358 16.79 -9.55 24.69
C GLY A 358 17.04 -10.76 25.60
N LEU A 359 17.30 -11.94 25.02
CA LEU A 359 17.67 -13.15 25.75
C LEU A 359 18.98 -12.97 26.52
N GLY A 360 19.98 -12.33 25.90
CA GLY A 360 21.25 -12.01 26.54
C GLY A 360 21.07 -11.11 27.75
N ALA A 361 20.23 -10.08 27.63
CA ALA A 361 19.90 -9.18 28.74
C ALA A 361 19.15 -9.89 29.87
N ALA A 362 18.12 -10.68 29.54
CA ALA A 362 17.37 -11.44 30.54
C ALA A 362 18.26 -12.46 31.27
N ALA A 363 19.12 -13.18 30.54
CA ALA A 363 20.08 -14.12 31.13
C ALA A 363 21.08 -13.41 32.04
N ALA A 364 21.60 -12.24 31.65
CA ALA A 364 22.50 -11.45 32.49
C ALA A 364 21.83 -11.03 33.80
N SER A 365 20.59 -10.54 33.76
CA SER A 365 19.82 -10.19 34.95
C SER A 365 19.48 -11.38 35.85
N LEU A 366 19.40 -12.59 35.29
CA LEU A 366 19.20 -13.84 36.03
C LEU A 366 20.50 -14.44 36.59
N GLY A 367 21.66 -13.81 36.36
CA GLY A 367 22.97 -14.35 36.75
C GLY A 367 23.46 -15.50 35.86
N GLN A 368 22.82 -15.74 34.72
CA GLN A 368 23.13 -16.82 33.77
C GLN A 368 24.19 -16.35 32.77
N HIS A 369 25.37 -15.97 33.27
CA HIS A 369 26.38 -15.26 32.49
C HIS A 369 26.87 -16.02 31.25
N HIS A 370 26.99 -17.35 31.32
CA HIS A 370 27.37 -18.16 30.16
C HIS A 370 26.33 -18.08 29.03
N GLN A 371 25.04 -18.14 29.36
CA GLN A 371 23.95 -18.03 28.39
C GLN A 371 23.87 -16.60 27.82
N ALA A 372 24.08 -15.58 28.66
CA ALA A 372 24.14 -14.20 28.21
C ALA A 372 25.21 -13.99 27.13
N LEU A 373 26.41 -14.54 27.34
CA LEU A 373 27.50 -14.51 26.37
C LEU A 373 27.15 -15.19 25.05
N GLN A 374 26.51 -16.36 25.11
CA GLN A 374 26.08 -17.09 23.91
C GLN A 374 25.10 -16.25 23.09
N HIS A 375 24.06 -15.71 23.73
CA HIS A 375 23.04 -14.92 23.05
C HIS A 375 23.58 -13.58 22.50
N TYR A 376 24.47 -12.89 23.21
CA TYR A 376 25.08 -11.67 22.66
C TYR A 376 26.00 -11.94 21.47
N LYS A 377 26.78 -13.02 21.49
CA LYS A 377 27.55 -13.46 20.31
C LYS A 377 26.63 -13.78 19.14
N GLU A 378 25.53 -14.46 19.43
CA GLU A 378 24.54 -14.84 18.44
C GLU A 378 23.86 -13.63 17.78
N ALA A 379 23.51 -12.61 18.58
CA ALA A 379 22.98 -11.34 18.10
C ALA A 379 23.99 -10.62 17.21
N LEU A 380 25.26 -10.51 17.65
CA LEU A 380 26.33 -9.84 16.90
C LEU A 380 26.61 -10.51 15.56
N ALA A 381 26.58 -11.84 15.51
CA ALA A 381 26.77 -12.60 14.27
C ALA A 381 25.68 -12.32 13.23
N ARG A 382 24.45 -12.02 13.66
CA ARG A 382 23.29 -11.77 12.78
C ARG A 382 23.09 -10.30 12.40
N CYS A 383 23.63 -9.35 13.16
CA CYS A 383 23.46 -7.92 12.90
C CYS A 383 24.51 -7.31 11.95
N GLN A 384 25.22 -8.10 11.13
CA GLN A 384 26.34 -7.62 10.30
C GLN A 384 25.93 -6.54 9.27
N LYS A 385 24.68 -6.52 8.84
CA LYS A 385 24.12 -5.56 7.88
C LYS A 385 23.47 -4.33 8.53
N GLU A 386 23.50 -4.24 9.86
CA GLU A 386 22.93 -3.12 10.61
C GLU A 386 23.97 -1.98 10.76
N PRO A 387 23.52 -0.75 11.07
CA PRO A 387 24.41 0.37 11.32
C PRO A 387 25.43 0.08 12.43
N ASP A 388 26.59 0.72 12.36
CA ASP A 388 27.70 0.54 13.32
C ASP A 388 27.28 0.76 14.77
N SER A 389 26.39 1.73 15.00
CA SER A 389 25.84 2.00 16.34
C SER A 389 25.14 0.80 16.98
N VAL A 390 24.48 -0.06 16.19
CA VAL A 390 23.86 -1.30 16.68
C VAL A 390 24.94 -2.31 17.07
N ARG A 391 25.96 -2.46 16.21
CA ARG A 391 27.07 -3.40 16.42
C ARG A 391 27.89 -3.00 17.65
N GLU A 392 28.23 -1.72 17.77
CA GLU A 392 28.96 -1.15 18.91
C GLU A 392 28.20 -1.35 20.23
N ARG A 393 26.88 -1.11 20.25
CA ARG A 393 26.04 -1.39 21.42
C ARG A 393 26.10 -2.86 21.83
N LEU A 394 25.99 -3.78 20.87
CA LEU A 394 26.04 -5.22 21.14
C LEU A 394 27.43 -5.66 21.62
N VAL A 395 28.49 -5.09 21.06
CA VAL A 395 29.87 -5.31 21.51
C VAL A 395 30.04 -4.83 22.96
N ALA A 396 29.53 -3.65 23.32
CA ALA A 396 29.59 -3.15 24.69
C ALA A 396 28.89 -4.10 25.68
N LYS A 397 27.67 -4.54 25.35
CA LYS A 397 26.93 -5.53 26.17
C LYS A 397 27.68 -6.86 26.31
N LEU A 398 28.29 -7.34 25.21
CA LEU A 398 29.09 -8.56 25.24
C LEU A 398 30.34 -8.39 26.11
N VAL A 399 31.05 -7.27 26.01
CA VAL A 399 32.24 -6.97 26.83
C VAL A 399 31.88 -6.93 28.31
N ASP A 400 30.77 -6.27 28.67
CA ASP A 400 30.32 -6.21 30.07
C ASP A 400 29.96 -7.60 30.60
N ALA A 401 29.27 -8.42 29.79
CA ALA A 401 28.98 -9.81 30.15
C ALA A 401 30.26 -10.64 30.34
N ILE A 402 31.30 -10.43 29.51
CA ILE A 402 32.61 -11.11 29.65
C ILE A 402 33.28 -10.71 30.96
N ARG A 403 33.32 -9.40 31.27
CA ARG A 403 33.93 -8.90 32.51
C ARG A 403 33.28 -9.50 33.75
N ILE A 404 31.95 -9.52 33.80
CA ILE A 404 31.20 -10.09 34.92
C ILE A 404 31.49 -11.60 35.05
N HIS A 405 31.50 -12.33 33.92
CA HIS A 405 31.79 -13.76 33.93
C HIS A 405 33.20 -14.07 34.45
N LEU A 406 34.21 -13.30 34.01
CA LEU A 406 35.59 -13.46 34.46
C LEU A 406 35.78 -13.11 35.94
N ALA A 407 35.13 -12.04 36.42
CA ALA A 407 35.18 -11.65 37.83
C ALA A 407 34.63 -12.75 38.75
N GLN A 408 33.60 -13.48 38.32
CA GLN A 408 33.05 -14.61 39.07
C GLN A 408 33.92 -15.87 39.00
N GLY A 409 34.59 -16.12 37.86
CA GLY A 409 35.55 -17.22 37.73
C GLY A 409 36.80 -17.04 38.62
N GLY A 410 37.22 -15.79 38.84
CA GLY A 410 38.34 -15.44 39.72
C GLY A 410 38.04 -15.43 41.23
N LEU A 411 36.77 -15.54 41.64
CA LEU A 411 36.32 -15.55 43.04
C LEU A 411 36.17 -16.95 43.63
N SER A 412 36.67 -18.00 42.96
CA SER A 412 36.75 -19.33 43.54
C SER A 412 37.70 -19.28 44.74
N PRO A 413 37.24 -19.49 46.00
CA PRO A 413 38.15 -19.58 47.13
C PRO A 413 38.95 -20.86 46.94
N THR A 414 40.24 -20.73 46.62
CA THR A 414 41.18 -21.82 46.82
C THR A 414 41.09 -22.20 48.28
N HIS A 415 40.49 -23.36 48.55
CA HIS A 415 40.32 -23.91 49.88
C HIS A 415 41.62 -23.75 50.66
N THR A 416 41.56 -22.92 51.69
CA THR A 416 42.41 -23.00 52.86
C THR A 416 42.24 -24.41 53.41
N LEU A 417 43.26 -25.25 53.27
CA LEU A 417 43.47 -26.37 54.17
C LEU A 417 44.71 -26.09 54.99
N VAL A 418 44.41 -26.04 56.29
CA VAL A 418 45.21 -25.69 57.44
C VAL A 418 46.14 -26.85 57.81
N ARG A 419 47.35 -26.44 58.23
CA ARG A 419 48.38 -27.14 59.02
C ARG A 419 49.21 -28.24 58.38
#